data_AF-A0A6A6QWA0-F1
#
_entry.id   AF-A0A6A6QWA0-F1
#
_cell.length_a   1.000
_cell.length_b   1.000
_cell.length_c   1.000
_cell.angle_alpha   90.00
_cell.angle_beta   90.00
_cell.angle_gamma   90.00
#
_symmetry.space_group_name_H-M   'P 1'
#
loop_
_entity.id
_entity.type
_entity.pdbx_description
1 polymer ?
#
loop_
_entity_poly.entity_id
_entity_poly.type
_entity_poly.pdbx_seq_one_letter_code
_entity_poly.pdbx_strand_id
1 'polypeptide(L)'
;MLFIRLLLCAGVLGTAATSLVGRKGDQHRCGLAFGNKTCDAIFGRCCSSYGFCGKSDQHCLIDNGCQSGCIVIGTFSGLQSQYLHSTPTVTNATILLPWSWTVKPETEYAAKHPCPSVANILVTFAAINVISGALSTVFGHRLVVKKITFGLFGKRGGRSYIYMWIMPFAFQLGANALVANMIQRTTGYGHDFTIAQLMFFFAARPRVSWILVMLLSGISKRKLAKGQAEQDDQPLLDRSSSEFNAIPLDDVKDVSYSNVESLVEDHDSEHRQAQQRAEPVYEDDYYWRNAALSQYFAELALQAITLYYMSKTVVFAYKRGYYDPGSLPGPMGHSARIMYAGALFWLCAQLFVYLSAPTFVFILVKEGGGTMMVSKLMQMLGSVLVVTSWLASWLFWAGFVRLAGDLYCPPKLVEQGAIWSAFSSLGMIAGVGI
;
A
#
# COMPACT_ATOMS: atom_id res chain seq x y z
N MET A 1 4.70 24.11 6.86
CA MET A 1 5.12 23.95 8.29
C MET A 1 3.94 23.82 9.26
N LEU A 2 2.87 24.62 9.15
CA LEU A 2 1.69 24.54 10.04
C LEU A 2 0.97 23.18 9.97
N PHE A 3 0.84 22.60 8.78
CA PHE A 3 0.18 21.29 8.57
C PHE A 3 0.92 20.10 9.21
N ILE A 4 2.27 20.14 9.21
CA ILE A 4 3.12 19.12 9.86
C ILE A 4 3.01 19.23 11.39
N ARG A 5 2.92 20.47 11.92
CA ARG A 5 2.67 20.71 13.35
C ARG A 5 1.27 20.27 13.77
N LEU A 6 0.25 20.49 12.94
CA LEU A 6 -1.12 20.01 13.15
C LEU A 6 -1.21 18.47 13.15
N LEU A 7 -0.54 17.79 12.21
CA LEU A 7 -0.51 16.32 12.17
C LEU A 7 0.23 15.70 13.37
N LEU A 8 1.28 16.35 13.87
CA LEU A 8 1.99 15.93 15.08
C LEU A 8 1.24 16.28 16.37
N CYS A 9 0.44 17.36 16.39
CA CYS A 9 -0.38 17.76 17.55
C CYS A 9 -1.74 17.05 17.65
N ALA A 10 -2.29 16.52 16.54
CA ALA A 10 -3.63 15.91 16.51
C ALA A 10 -3.73 14.51 17.13
N GLY A 11 -2.68 13.98 17.76
CA GLY A 11 -2.79 12.79 18.62
C GLY A 11 -3.18 11.46 17.94
N VAL A 12 -3.23 11.38 16.60
CA VAL A 12 -3.57 10.13 15.89
C VAL A 12 -2.39 9.14 15.83
N LEU A 13 -1.21 9.55 16.30
CA LEU A 13 -0.02 8.70 16.48
C LEU A 13 0.32 8.60 17.97
N GLY A 14 -0.33 7.72 18.73
CA GLY A 14 0.12 7.47 20.11
C GLY A 14 -0.80 6.68 21.04
N THR A 15 -0.90 5.37 20.87
CA THR A 15 -1.06 4.43 22.00
C THR A 15 0.08 3.41 21.99
N ALA A 16 1.31 3.89 22.11
CA ALA A 16 2.46 3.15 22.66
C ALA A 16 3.74 4.00 22.48
N ALA A 17 3.99 4.92 23.40
CA ALA A 17 5.32 5.37 23.83
C ALA A 17 5.21 6.68 24.62
N THR A 18 4.62 6.62 25.80
CA THR A 18 4.86 7.63 26.84
C THR A 18 5.50 6.94 28.03
N SER A 19 6.82 6.83 28.00
CA SER A 19 7.61 6.87 29.22
C SER A 19 8.89 7.65 28.92
N LEU A 20 9.33 8.41 29.93
CA LEU A 20 10.48 9.33 29.98
C LEU A 20 10.21 10.78 29.55
N VAL A 21 9.32 11.44 30.29
CA VAL A 21 9.42 12.89 30.51
C VAL A 21 10.53 13.12 31.55
N GLY A 22 11.73 13.46 31.07
CA GLY A 22 12.81 14.04 31.88
C GLY A 22 12.57 15.53 32.11
N ARG A 23 12.80 15.99 33.35
CA ARG A 23 12.56 17.35 33.88
C ARG A 23 12.99 18.49 32.93
N LYS A 24 12.09 19.47 32.77
CA LYS A 24 12.34 20.81 32.21
C LYS A 24 13.39 21.54 33.07
N GLY A 25 14.57 21.81 32.50
CA GLY A 25 15.61 22.62 33.14
C GLY A 25 16.84 22.88 32.26
N ASP A 26 17.27 21.92 31.44
CA ASP A 26 18.60 21.98 30.80
C ASP A 26 18.61 21.91 29.26
N GLN A 27 17.53 22.29 28.57
CA GLN A 27 17.43 22.06 27.12
C GLN A 27 18.43 22.85 26.25
N HIS A 28 19.17 23.79 26.84
CA HIS A 28 20.17 24.60 26.14
C HIS A 28 21.61 24.33 26.60
N ARG A 29 21.82 23.38 27.53
CA ARG A 29 23.15 23.06 28.06
C ARG A 29 23.72 21.82 27.36
N CYS A 30 24.98 21.89 26.92
CA CYS A 30 25.71 20.77 26.33
C CYS A 30 27.18 20.76 26.78
N GLY A 31 27.91 19.70 26.50
CA GLY A 31 29.35 19.58 26.79
C GLY A 31 29.69 18.77 28.04
N LEU A 32 30.99 18.64 28.32
CA LEU A 32 31.54 17.75 29.37
C LEU A 32 30.96 18.03 30.76
N ALA A 33 30.80 19.32 31.11
CA ALA A 33 30.24 19.76 32.38
C ALA A 33 28.76 19.37 32.59
N PHE A 34 28.07 18.95 31.52
CA PHE A 34 26.64 18.58 31.55
C PHE A 34 26.41 17.09 31.23
N GLY A 35 27.40 16.24 31.52
CA GLY A 35 27.32 14.80 31.27
C GLY A 35 27.50 14.45 29.79
N ASN A 36 28.35 15.21 29.09
CA ASN A 36 28.63 15.04 27.66
C ASN A 36 27.38 15.14 26.77
N LYS A 37 26.36 15.89 27.22
CA LYS A 37 25.14 16.16 26.46
C LYS A 37 25.48 16.86 25.15
N THR A 38 24.85 16.44 24.06
CA THR A 38 24.95 17.09 22.75
C THR A 38 23.79 18.05 22.53
N CYS A 39 23.99 19.01 21.62
CA CYS A 39 23.03 20.08 21.39
C CYS A 39 21.96 19.67 20.35
N ASP A 40 20.70 20.02 20.58
CA ASP A 40 19.59 19.77 19.65
C ASP A 40 19.63 20.76 18.46
N ALA A 41 19.23 20.31 17.27
CA ALA A 41 19.14 21.13 16.07
C ALA A 41 18.25 22.39 16.23
N ILE A 42 17.27 22.35 17.13
CA ILE A 42 16.40 23.49 17.44
C ILE A 42 17.21 24.66 18.03
N PHE A 43 18.16 24.38 18.93
CA PHE A 43 18.97 25.40 19.61
C PHE A 43 20.32 25.67 18.93
N GLY A 44 20.73 24.77 18.04
CA GLY A 44 21.99 24.84 17.32
C GLY A 44 22.86 23.63 17.61
N ARG A 45 23.54 23.14 16.57
CA ARG A 45 24.27 21.86 16.64
C ARG A 45 25.63 21.97 17.32
N CYS A 46 26.10 23.19 17.56
CA CYS A 46 27.42 23.45 18.13
C CYS A 46 27.33 23.67 19.63
N CYS A 47 28.22 23.00 20.36
CA CYS A 47 28.41 23.19 21.79
C CYS A 47 29.56 24.17 22.01
N SER A 48 29.27 25.36 22.54
CA SER A 48 30.31 26.31 22.91
C SER A 48 31.19 25.80 24.07
N SER A 49 32.37 26.40 24.25
CA SER A 49 33.23 26.18 25.42
C SER A 49 32.50 26.42 26.75
N TYR A 50 31.53 27.34 26.77
CA TYR A 50 30.71 27.66 27.96
C TYR A 50 29.57 26.67 28.23
N GLY A 51 29.43 25.64 27.40
CA GLY A 51 28.45 24.56 27.57
C GLY A 51 27.03 24.96 27.18
N PHE A 52 26.89 25.73 26.11
CA PHE A 52 25.60 26.15 25.55
C PHE A 52 25.46 25.78 24.07
N CYS A 53 24.24 25.41 23.67
CA CYS A 53 23.88 25.13 22.28
C CYS A 53 23.79 26.42 21.46
N GLY A 54 24.38 26.47 20.27
CA GLY A 54 24.23 27.60 19.36
C GLY A 54 24.60 27.33 17.91
N LYS A 55 24.44 28.35 17.06
CA LYS A 55 24.68 28.30 15.60
C LYS A 55 25.68 29.35 15.10
N SER A 56 26.07 30.31 15.95
CA SER A 56 27.02 31.36 15.56
C SER A 56 28.45 30.85 15.57
N ASP A 57 29.34 31.57 14.91
CA ASP A 57 30.77 31.27 14.87
C ASP A 57 31.40 31.20 16.28
N GLN A 58 30.90 31.97 17.24
CA GLN A 58 31.28 31.89 18.65
C GLN A 58 30.96 30.54 19.30
N HIS A 59 29.95 29.83 18.80
CA HIS A 59 29.57 28.50 19.29
C HIS A 59 30.22 27.39 18.48
N CYS A 60 30.47 27.62 17.19
CA CYS A 60 30.83 26.58 16.24
C CYS A 60 32.32 26.52 15.91
N LEU A 61 33.08 27.62 15.99
CA LEU A 61 34.50 27.59 15.65
C LEU A 61 35.31 26.86 16.71
N ILE A 62 36.22 26.00 16.26
CA ILE A 62 37.19 25.34 17.15
C ILE A 62 38.04 26.40 17.88
N ASP A 63 38.41 27.48 17.19
CA ASP A 63 39.19 28.59 17.76
C ASP A 63 38.47 29.27 18.94
N ASN A 64 37.14 29.21 18.98
CA ASN A 64 36.32 29.72 20.09
C ASN A 64 36.03 28.66 21.18
N GLY A 65 36.71 27.51 21.11
CA GLY A 65 36.62 26.43 22.09
C GLY A 65 35.37 25.57 21.95
N CYS A 66 34.82 25.42 20.74
CA CYS A 66 33.71 24.52 20.51
C CYS A 66 34.04 23.07 20.95
N GLN A 67 33.14 22.44 21.69
CA GLN A 67 33.32 21.10 22.29
C GLN A 67 32.74 19.97 21.41
N SER A 68 31.66 20.23 20.67
CA SER A 68 31.02 19.24 19.79
C SER A 68 30.19 19.93 18.71
N GLY A 69 30.09 19.31 17.52
CA GLY A 69 29.37 19.90 16.38
C GLY A 69 30.08 21.07 15.71
N CYS A 70 31.40 21.17 15.87
CA CYS A 70 32.21 22.31 15.46
C CYS A 70 32.47 22.38 13.95
N ILE A 71 32.77 23.59 13.47
CA ILE A 71 33.20 23.86 12.10
C ILE A 71 34.71 24.17 12.10
N VAL A 72 35.43 23.66 11.09
CA VAL A 72 36.85 23.91 10.89
C VAL A 72 37.01 24.91 9.75
N ILE A 73 37.67 26.04 9.99
CA ILE A 73 38.13 26.96 8.94
C ILE A 73 39.64 26.75 8.81
N GLY A 74 40.09 26.06 7.76
CA GLY A 74 41.51 25.81 7.54
C GLY A 74 42.19 26.97 6.80
N THR A 75 43.19 27.60 7.42
CA THR A 75 44.22 28.38 6.72
C THR A 75 45.40 27.45 6.41
N PHE A 76 45.55 27.04 5.15
CA PHE A 76 46.79 26.42 4.66
C PHE A 76 47.47 27.38 3.69
N SER A 77 48.68 27.79 4.07
CA SER A 77 49.56 28.64 3.28
C SER A 77 50.12 27.88 2.07
N GLY A 78 49.99 28.49 0.88
CA GLY A 78 51.00 28.35 -0.18
C GLY A 78 50.67 27.46 -1.38
N LEU A 79 50.04 28.11 -2.37
CA LEU A 79 50.17 27.92 -3.83
C LEU A 79 49.45 26.75 -4.53
N GLN A 80 48.54 27.20 -5.40
CA GLN A 80 47.91 26.56 -6.57
C GLN A 80 47.06 25.31 -6.33
N SER A 81 45.77 25.54 -6.10
CA SER A 81 44.74 24.88 -6.92
C SER A 81 43.44 25.68 -6.91
N GLN A 82 42.73 25.59 -8.03
CA GLN A 82 41.55 26.38 -8.38
C GLN A 82 40.44 26.24 -7.31
N TYR A 83 40.00 27.40 -6.81
CA TYR A 83 38.78 27.53 -6.00
C TYR A 83 37.57 27.11 -6.85
N LEU A 84 37.01 25.93 -6.56
CA LEU A 84 35.62 25.64 -6.87
C LEU A 84 34.83 25.67 -5.57
N HIS A 85 33.77 26.48 -5.59
CA HIS A 85 32.81 26.69 -4.54
C HIS A 85 32.11 25.37 -4.17
N SER A 86 32.69 24.57 -3.28
CA SER A 86 32.08 23.32 -2.84
C SER A 86 31.18 23.58 -1.63
N THR A 87 29.89 23.80 -1.92
CA THR A 87 28.80 23.43 -1.00
C THR A 87 29.07 22.04 -0.40
N PRO A 88 28.72 21.76 0.86
CA PRO A 88 28.92 20.43 1.44
C PRO A 88 28.09 19.40 0.67
N THR A 89 28.69 18.77 -0.35
CA THR A 89 28.11 17.65 -1.06
C THR A 89 27.95 16.52 -0.06
N VAL A 90 26.70 16.18 0.26
CA VAL A 90 26.38 14.98 1.03
C VAL A 90 26.76 13.78 0.16
N THR A 91 27.96 13.25 0.35
CA THR A 91 28.52 12.15 -0.45
C THR A 91 28.18 10.78 0.11
N ASN A 92 27.65 10.69 1.33
CA ASN A 92 27.39 9.41 1.99
C ASN A 92 25.88 9.16 2.16
N ALA A 93 25.34 8.21 1.40
CA ALA A 93 23.92 7.83 1.47
C ALA A 93 23.48 7.34 2.86
N THR A 94 24.39 6.74 3.64
CA THR A 94 24.08 6.22 4.99
C THR A 94 23.56 7.30 5.94
N ILE A 95 24.03 8.54 5.82
CA ILE A 95 23.58 9.64 6.68
C ILE A 95 22.21 10.20 6.30
N LEU A 96 21.71 9.83 5.12
CA LEU A 96 20.40 10.23 4.58
C LEU A 96 19.34 9.13 4.74
N LEU A 97 19.72 7.91 5.12
CA LEU A 97 18.78 6.81 5.33
C LEU A 97 18.20 6.82 6.76
N PRO A 98 16.91 6.53 6.95
CA PRO A 98 16.28 6.57 8.28
C PRO A 98 16.67 5.40 9.21
N TRP A 99 17.42 4.43 8.70
CA TRP A 99 17.79 3.20 9.38
C TRP A 99 19.25 2.85 9.13
N SER A 100 19.80 2.00 9.99
CA SER A 100 21.21 1.62 9.99
C SER A 100 21.51 0.32 9.24
N TRP A 101 20.49 -0.50 8.96
CA TRP A 101 20.66 -1.77 8.24
C TRP A 101 20.83 -1.55 6.74
N THR A 102 21.55 -2.45 6.07
CA THR A 102 21.77 -2.39 4.61
C THR A 102 21.53 -3.76 3.98
N VAL A 103 21.20 -3.79 2.69
CA VAL A 103 21.10 -5.04 1.93
C VAL A 103 22.18 -4.99 0.87
N LYS A 104 23.40 -5.38 1.22
CA LYS A 104 24.53 -5.35 0.30
C LYS A 104 25.40 -6.59 0.45
N PRO A 105 26.10 -7.01 -0.61
CA PRO A 105 27.07 -8.07 -0.52
C PRO A 105 28.34 -7.62 0.22
N GLU A 106 29.11 -8.59 0.69
CA GLU A 106 30.49 -8.43 1.15
C GLU A 106 31.38 -7.96 0.00
N THR A 107 32.47 -7.24 0.33
CA THR A 107 33.31 -6.53 -0.64
C THR A 107 33.90 -7.43 -1.74
N GLU A 108 34.39 -8.61 -1.38
CA GLU A 108 34.95 -9.55 -2.37
C GLU A 108 33.86 -10.10 -3.30
N TYR A 109 32.68 -10.39 -2.76
CA TYR A 109 31.56 -10.90 -3.55
C TYR A 109 31.02 -9.81 -4.49
N ALA A 110 30.93 -8.57 -4.02
CA ALA A 110 30.50 -7.40 -4.77
C ALA A 110 31.38 -7.14 -6.01
N ALA A 111 32.69 -7.41 -5.92
CA ALA A 111 33.61 -7.26 -7.05
C ALA A 111 33.34 -8.26 -8.18
N LYS A 112 32.84 -9.46 -7.84
CA LYS A 112 32.52 -10.53 -8.80
C LYS A 112 31.08 -10.46 -9.31
N HIS A 113 30.17 -9.89 -8.51
CA HIS A 113 28.74 -9.83 -8.80
C HIS A 113 28.22 -8.39 -8.64
N PRO A 114 28.17 -7.60 -9.72
CA PRO A 114 27.76 -6.21 -9.65
C PRO A 114 26.27 -6.08 -9.28
N CYS A 115 25.94 -5.05 -8.52
CA CYS A 115 24.57 -4.78 -8.10
C CYS A 115 23.65 -4.45 -9.28
N PRO A 116 22.38 -4.87 -9.23
CA PRO A 116 21.43 -4.51 -10.26
C PRO A 116 21.26 -2.99 -10.30
N SER A 117 21.22 -2.42 -11.52
CA SER A 117 21.01 -0.98 -11.68
C SER A 117 19.67 -0.55 -11.10
N VAL A 118 19.56 0.71 -10.69
CA VAL A 118 18.31 1.32 -10.23
C VAL A 118 17.17 1.10 -11.23
N ALA A 119 17.47 1.25 -12.53
CA ALA A 119 16.49 1.03 -13.59
C ALA A 119 15.99 -0.43 -13.60
N ASN A 120 16.90 -1.40 -13.48
CA ASN A 120 16.54 -2.82 -13.44
C ASN A 120 15.66 -3.15 -12.23
N ILE A 121 15.96 -2.58 -11.05
CA ILE A 121 15.14 -2.76 -9.84
C ILE A 121 13.73 -2.22 -10.06
N LEU A 122 13.61 -0.96 -10.52
CA LEU A 122 12.32 -0.30 -10.69
C LEU A 122 11.47 -0.91 -11.82
N VAL A 123 12.10 -1.27 -12.95
CA VAL A 123 11.42 -1.96 -14.06
C VAL A 123 10.93 -3.32 -13.62
N THR A 124 11.74 -4.08 -12.88
CA THR A 124 11.32 -5.39 -12.36
C THR A 124 10.14 -5.24 -11.40
N PHE A 125 10.18 -4.28 -10.48
CA PHE A 125 9.04 -3.97 -9.59
C PHE A 125 7.77 -3.60 -10.36
N ALA A 126 7.90 -2.82 -11.44
CA ALA A 126 6.76 -2.44 -12.27
C ALA A 126 6.19 -3.66 -13.01
N ALA A 127 7.06 -4.47 -13.62
CA ALA A 127 6.68 -5.69 -14.33
C ALA A 127 5.95 -6.69 -13.39
N ILE A 128 6.48 -6.93 -12.18
CA ILE A 128 5.86 -7.81 -11.20
C ILE A 128 4.47 -7.31 -10.80
N ASN A 129 4.29 -5.99 -10.65
CA ASN A 129 2.98 -5.41 -10.36
C ASN A 129 1.99 -5.61 -11.52
N VAL A 130 2.43 -5.44 -12.77
CA VAL A 130 1.60 -5.70 -13.96
C VAL A 130 1.20 -7.17 -14.03
N ILE A 131 2.16 -8.10 -13.85
CA ILE A 131 1.91 -9.55 -13.85
C ILE A 131 0.94 -9.92 -12.73
N SER A 132 1.21 -9.48 -11.50
CA SER A 132 0.35 -9.75 -10.35
C SER A 132 -1.05 -9.15 -10.56
N GLY A 133 -1.14 -7.96 -11.15
CA GLY A 133 -2.40 -7.32 -11.52
C GLY A 133 -3.20 -8.16 -12.52
N ALA A 134 -2.57 -8.60 -13.61
CA ALA A 134 -3.19 -9.47 -14.62
C ALA A 134 -3.67 -10.79 -14.01
N LEU A 135 -2.82 -11.48 -13.24
CA LEU A 135 -3.19 -12.71 -12.53
C LEU A 135 -4.35 -12.48 -11.55
N SER A 136 -4.39 -11.33 -10.89
CA SER A 136 -5.47 -10.96 -9.97
C SER A 136 -6.82 -10.81 -10.66
N THR A 137 -6.84 -10.37 -11.93
CA THR A 137 -8.10 -10.30 -12.69
C THR A 137 -8.71 -11.68 -12.92
N VAL A 138 -7.87 -12.69 -13.17
CA VAL A 138 -8.27 -14.07 -13.42
C VAL A 138 -8.59 -14.79 -12.11
N PHE A 139 -7.65 -14.77 -11.16
CA PHE A 139 -7.77 -15.47 -9.88
C PHE A 139 -8.67 -14.76 -8.86
N GLY A 140 -9.06 -13.52 -9.10
CA GLY A 140 -10.10 -12.84 -8.33
C GLY A 140 -11.52 -13.15 -8.81
N HIS A 141 -11.68 -13.77 -9.99
CA HIS A 141 -12.99 -14.06 -10.56
C HIS A 141 -13.59 -15.33 -9.92
N ARG A 142 -14.75 -15.20 -9.23
CA ARG A 142 -15.34 -16.31 -8.47
C ARG A 142 -15.52 -17.61 -9.26
N LEU A 143 -15.98 -17.52 -10.52
CA LEU A 143 -16.26 -18.72 -11.33
C LEU A 143 -14.98 -19.46 -11.73
N VAL A 144 -13.90 -18.72 -12.00
CA VAL A 144 -12.59 -19.31 -12.29
C VAL A 144 -12.10 -20.03 -11.04
N VAL A 145 -12.15 -19.37 -9.88
CA VAL A 145 -11.75 -19.96 -8.60
C VAL A 145 -12.59 -21.18 -8.26
N LYS A 146 -13.92 -21.10 -8.38
CA LYS A 146 -14.82 -22.24 -8.16
C LYS A 146 -14.44 -23.44 -9.00
N LYS A 147 -14.04 -23.23 -10.27
CA LYS A 147 -13.61 -24.31 -11.16
C LYS A 147 -12.27 -24.93 -10.73
N ILE A 148 -11.25 -24.10 -10.46
CA ILE A 148 -9.91 -24.60 -10.10
C ILE A 148 -9.86 -25.20 -8.68
N THR A 149 -10.78 -24.82 -7.79
CA THR A 149 -10.88 -25.38 -6.43
C THR A 149 -11.93 -26.47 -6.30
N PHE A 150 -12.44 -27.02 -7.41
CA PHE A 150 -13.48 -28.06 -7.41
C PHE A 150 -14.71 -27.72 -6.54
N GLY A 151 -15.13 -26.45 -6.56
CA GLY A 151 -16.28 -25.97 -5.81
C GLY A 151 -16.03 -25.64 -4.33
N LEU A 152 -14.80 -25.81 -3.83
CA LEU A 152 -14.46 -25.47 -2.44
C LEU A 152 -14.57 -23.96 -2.17
N PHE A 153 -14.07 -23.13 -3.08
CA PHE A 153 -14.12 -21.66 -3.02
C PHE A 153 -15.11 -21.10 -4.05
N GLY A 154 -15.47 -19.82 -3.91
CA GLY A 154 -16.29 -19.09 -4.89
C GLY A 154 -17.76 -19.47 -4.86
N LYS A 155 -18.30 -19.86 -3.70
CA LYS A 155 -19.74 -20.06 -3.51
C LYS A 155 -20.50 -18.75 -3.61
N ARG A 156 -21.72 -18.82 -4.12
CA ARG A 156 -22.61 -17.65 -4.28
C ARG A 156 -23.12 -17.19 -2.92
N GLY A 157 -23.33 -15.88 -2.78
CA GLY A 157 -23.93 -15.29 -1.58
C GLY A 157 -23.10 -15.36 -0.29
N GLY A 158 -21.88 -15.93 -0.35
CA GLY A 158 -21.02 -16.10 0.82
C GLY A 158 -20.48 -14.77 1.34
N ARG A 159 -20.51 -14.58 2.66
CA ARG A 159 -19.87 -13.47 3.38
C ARG A 159 -18.48 -13.84 3.94
N SER A 160 -17.83 -14.83 3.32
CA SER A 160 -16.54 -15.36 3.79
C SER A 160 -15.42 -14.32 3.77
N TYR A 161 -15.56 -13.24 3.01
CA TYR A 161 -14.61 -12.12 2.98
C TYR A 161 -14.33 -11.49 4.36
N ILE A 162 -15.25 -11.60 5.33
CA ILE A 162 -15.13 -11.06 6.70
C ILE A 162 -13.96 -11.67 7.46
N TYR A 163 -13.62 -12.93 7.20
CA TYR A 163 -12.48 -13.62 7.83
C TYR A 163 -11.40 -14.00 6.81
N MET A 164 -11.76 -14.22 5.55
CA MET A 164 -10.82 -14.66 4.53
C MET A 164 -9.80 -13.59 4.13
N TRP A 165 -9.95 -12.32 4.53
CA TRP A 165 -8.91 -11.29 4.36
C TRP A 165 -7.62 -11.60 5.12
N ILE A 166 -7.68 -12.44 6.17
CA ILE A 166 -6.50 -12.89 6.91
C ILE A 166 -5.55 -13.68 5.99
N MET A 167 -6.09 -14.44 5.04
CA MET A 167 -5.29 -15.26 4.12
C MET A 167 -4.40 -14.41 3.19
N PRO A 168 -4.92 -13.46 2.39
CA PRO A 168 -4.06 -12.59 1.58
C PRO A 168 -3.11 -11.74 2.42
N PHE A 169 -3.53 -11.30 3.62
CA PHE A 169 -2.62 -10.63 4.56
C PHE A 169 -1.43 -11.53 4.93
N ALA A 170 -1.70 -12.77 5.33
CA ALA A 170 -0.70 -13.76 5.71
C ALA A 170 0.20 -14.16 4.53
N PHE A 171 -0.36 -14.38 3.33
CA PHE A 171 0.43 -14.68 2.14
C PHE A 171 1.36 -13.52 1.76
N GLN A 172 0.91 -12.26 1.84
CA GLN A 172 1.79 -11.13 1.54
C GLN A 172 2.94 -11.00 2.55
N LEU A 173 2.67 -11.16 3.85
CA LEU A 173 3.73 -11.17 4.86
C LEU A 173 4.66 -12.38 4.71
N GLY A 174 4.11 -13.56 4.42
CA GLY A 174 4.87 -14.77 4.15
C GLY A 174 5.79 -14.64 2.94
N ALA A 175 5.31 -14.02 1.86
CA ALA A 175 6.13 -13.71 0.69
C ALA A 175 7.30 -12.80 1.05
N ASN A 176 7.02 -11.72 1.81
CA ASN A 176 8.04 -10.78 2.26
C ASN A 176 9.07 -11.46 3.18
N ALA A 177 8.63 -12.34 4.08
CA ALA A 177 9.49 -13.10 4.98
C ALA A 177 10.38 -14.09 4.22
N LEU A 178 9.80 -14.80 3.25
CA LEU A 178 10.52 -15.76 2.42
C LEU A 178 11.59 -15.05 1.57
N VAL A 179 11.25 -13.91 0.96
CA VAL A 179 12.22 -13.07 0.25
C VAL A 179 13.32 -12.60 1.19
N ALA A 180 12.99 -12.10 2.38
CA ALA A 180 13.99 -11.65 3.35
C ALA A 180 14.94 -12.78 3.79
N ASN A 181 14.39 -13.97 4.08
CA ASN A 181 15.18 -15.16 4.39
C ASN A 181 16.05 -15.61 3.20
N MET A 182 15.55 -15.53 1.97
CA MET A 182 16.32 -15.85 0.76
C MET A 182 17.51 -14.90 0.59
N ILE A 183 17.31 -13.59 0.77
CA ILE A 183 18.38 -12.59 0.72
C ILE A 183 19.43 -12.92 1.79
N GLN A 184 18.99 -13.16 3.04
CA GLN A 184 19.89 -13.45 4.15
C GLN A 184 20.69 -14.75 3.98
N ARG A 185 20.17 -15.74 3.23
CA ARG A 185 20.84 -17.01 2.92
C ARG A 185 21.66 -16.97 1.63
N THR A 186 21.67 -15.85 0.91
CA THR A 186 22.47 -15.74 -0.32
C THR A 186 23.96 -15.65 0.06
N THR A 187 24.79 -16.45 -0.62
CA THR A 187 26.24 -16.46 -0.39
C THR A 187 26.84 -15.07 -0.61
N GLY A 188 27.67 -14.61 0.33
CA GLY A 188 28.29 -13.29 0.26
C GLY A 188 27.38 -12.13 0.63
N TYR A 189 26.18 -12.37 1.19
CA TYR A 189 25.34 -11.33 1.79
C TYR A 189 25.47 -11.31 3.31
N GLY A 190 25.69 -10.12 3.86
CA GLY A 190 25.82 -9.92 5.30
C GLY A 190 24.49 -10.04 6.06
N HIS A 191 24.59 -10.14 7.39
CA HIS A 191 23.46 -10.26 8.32
C HIS A 191 23.09 -8.94 9.03
N ASP A 192 23.37 -7.79 8.40
CA ASP A 192 23.13 -6.45 8.98
C ASP A 192 21.65 -6.11 9.22
N PHE A 193 20.73 -6.96 8.78
CA PHE A 193 19.28 -6.83 8.94
C PHE A 193 18.67 -8.12 9.47
N THR A 194 17.52 -7.99 10.13
CA THR A 194 16.69 -9.14 10.52
C THR A 194 15.61 -9.44 9.48
N ILE A 195 15.17 -10.70 9.40
CA ILE A 195 14.06 -11.11 8.53
C ILE A 195 12.82 -10.25 8.79
N ALA A 196 12.49 -10.00 10.05
CA ALA A 196 11.33 -9.19 10.43
C ALA A 196 11.43 -7.73 9.94
N GLN A 197 12.62 -7.11 10.06
CA GLN A 197 12.83 -5.75 9.55
C GLN A 197 12.51 -5.67 8.06
N LEU A 198 13.10 -6.56 7.26
CA LEU A 198 12.95 -6.53 5.82
C LEU A 198 11.55 -6.99 5.38
N MET A 199 10.96 -7.95 6.08
CA MET A 199 9.58 -8.40 5.87
C MET A 199 8.58 -7.24 6.00
N PHE A 200 8.69 -6.47 7.09
CA PHE A 200 7.82 -5.31 7.32
C PHE A 200 8.14 -4.14 6.40
N PHE A 201 9.42 -3.93 6.06
CA PHE A 201 9.81 -2.90 5.10
C PHE A 201 9.22 -3.18 3.72
N PHE A 202 9.20 -4.44 3.29
CA PHE A 202 8.60 -4.86 2.03
C PHE A 202 7.07 -4.74 1.99
N ALA A 203 6.39 -4.59 3.12
CA ALA A 203 4.96 -4.26 3.14
C ALA A 203 4.69 -2.86 2.55
N ALA A 204 5.68 -1.95 2.62
CA ALA A 204 5.61 -0.61 2.05
C ALA A 204 5.69 -0.58 0.50
N ARG A 205 5.94 -1.73 -0.15
CA ARG A 205 6.00 -1.80 -1.62
C ARG A 205 4.64 -1.50 -2.25
N PRO A 206 4.60 -0.71 -3.33
CA PRO A 206 3.35 -0.44 -4.04
C PRO A 206 2.80 -1.73 -4.64
N ARG A 207 1.48 -1.92 -4.48
CA ARG A 207 0.72 -3.08 -4.98
C ARG A 207 -0.49 -2.58 -5.75
N VAL A 208 -0.62 -3.01 -7.01
CA VAL A 208 -1.73 -2.59 -7.90
C VAL A 208 -2.89 -3.60 -7.95
N SER A 209 -2.65 -4.85 -7.56
CA SER A 209 -3.60 -5.97 -7.67
C SER A 209 -4.96 -5.65 -7.05
N TRP A 210 -4.98 -5.19 -5.80
CA TRP A 210 -6.19 -4.88 -5.06
C TRP A 210 -7.01 -3.73 -5.68
N ILE A 211 -6.34 -2.73 -6.27
CA ILE A 211 -7.00 -1.61 -6.97
C ILE A 211 -7.73 -2.16 -8.20
N LEU A 212 -7.09 -3.05 -8.96
CA LEU A 212 -7.68 -3.64 -10.16
C LEU A 212 -8.91 -4.50 -9.84
N VAL A 213 -8.84 -5.37 -8.82
CA VAL A 213 -10.04 -6.17 -8.44
C VAL A 213 -11.16 -5.31 -7.86
N MET A 214 -10.85 -4.22 -7.15
CA MET A 214 -11.87 -3.24 -6.72
C MET A 214 -12.55 -2.56 -7.92
N LEU A 215 -11.80 -2.17 -8.94
CA LEU A 215 -12.35 -1.61 -10.18
C LEU A 215 -13.23 -2.63 -10.92
N LEU A 216 -12.75 -3.87 -11.07
CA LEU A 216 -13.51 -4.95 -11.72
C LEU A 216 -14.79 -5.31 -10.96
N SER A 217 -14.72 -5.34 -9.63
CA SER A 217 -15.86 -5.48 -8.73
C SER A 217 -16.92 -4.42 -9.01
N GLY A 218 -16.54 -3.14 -9.08
CA GLY A 218 -17.46 -2.04 -9.41
C GLY A 218 -18.04 -2.12 -10.82
N ILE A 219 -17.22 -2.48 -11.83
CA ILE A 219 -17.68 -2.67 -13.22
C ILE A 219 -18.68 -3.83 -13.30
N SER A 220 -18.38 -4.94 -12.63
CA SER A 220 -19.27 -6.11 -12.58
C SER A 220 -20.61 -5.74 -11.95
N LYS A 221 -20.61 -5.04 -10.81
CA LYS A 221 -21.84 -4.57 -10.16
C LYS A 221 -22.71 -3.72 -11.10
N ARG A 222 -22.10 -2.76 -11.81
CA ARG A 222 -22.82 -1.90 -12.77
C ARG A 222 -23.39 -2.68 -13.96
N LYS A 223 -22.67 -3.68 -14.48
CA LYS A 223 -23.14 -4.51 -15.60
C LYS A 223 -24.36 -5.35 -15.20
N LEU A 224 -24.33 -5.97 -14.02
CA LEU A 224 -25.49 -6.73 -13.52
C LEU A 224 -26.72 -5.83 -13.35
N ALA A 225 -26.55 -4.65 -12.73
CA ALA A 225 -27.65 -3.71 -12.53
C ALA A 225 -28.29 -3.22 -13.84
N LYS A 226 -27.49 -3.01 -14.90
CA LYS A 226 -28.00 -2.65 -16.23
C LYS A 226 -28.81 -3.79 -16.87
N GLY A 227 -28.31 -5.02 -16.80
CA GLY A 227 -29.03 -6.18 -17.35
C GLY A 227 -30.36 -6.43 -16.66
N GLN A 228 -30.43 -6.20 -15.34
CA GLN A 228 -31.69 -6.30 -14.59
C GLN A 228 -32.68 -5.20 -14.98
N ALA A 229 -32.23 -3.95 -15.17
CA ALA A 229 -33.09 -2.85 -15.60
C ALA A 229 -33.67 -3.08 -17.01
N GLU A 230 -32.84 -3.56 -17.94
CA GLU A 230 -33.26 -3.89 -19.31
C GLU A 230 -34.29 -5.03 -19.35
N GLN A 231 -34.18 -6.00 -18.43
CA GLN A 231 -35.14 -7.10 -18.30
C GLN A 231 -36.47 -6.68 -17.64
N ASP A 232 -36.47 -5.62 -16.81
CA ASP A 232 -37.66 -5.09 -16.13
C ASP A 232 -38.44 -4.10 -17.03
N ASP A 233 -37.75 -3.38 -17.92
CA ASP A 233 -38.34 -2.48 -18.93
C ASP A 233 -39.02 -3.24 -20.11
N GLN A 234 -38.88 -4.56 -20.17
CA GLN A 234 -39.46 -5.38 -21.24
C GLN A 234 -40.96 -5.59 -20.98
N PRO A 235 -41.87 -5.20 -21.91
CA PRO A 235 -43.31 -5.22 -21.66
C PRO A 235 -43.79 -6.64 -21.33
N LEU A 236 -44.65 -6.75 -20.31
CA LEU A 236 -45.17 -8.02 -19.75
C LEU A 236 -45.81 -8.98 -20.78
N LEU A 237 -46.15 -8.50 -21.97
CA LEU A 237 -46.74 -9.28 -23.05
C LEU A 237 -45.75 -10.22 -23.75
N ASP A 238 -44.44 -10.00 -23.64
CA ASP A 238 -43.43 -10.83 -24.32
C ASP A 238 -42.80 -11.92 -23.43
N ARG A 239 -43.13 -11.93 -22.13
CA ARG A 239 -42.60 -12.94 -21.19
C ARG A 239 -43.39 -14.25 -21.24
N SER A 240 -44.61 -14.25 -21.77
CA SER A 240 -45.42 -15.45 -22.00
C SER A 240 -45.47 -15.90 -23.47
N SER A 241 -44.88 -15.15 -24.40
CA SER A 241 -45.03 -15.38 -25.85
C SER A 241 -44.02 -16.37 -26.43
N SER A 242 -42.93 -16.71 -25.72
CA SER A 242 -41.93 -17.65 -26.25
C SER A 242 -42.28 -19.13 -26.13
N GLU A 243 -43.45 -19.47 -25.58
CA GLU A 243 -43.92 -20.87 -25.52
C GLU A 243 -45.44 -21.05 -25.71
N PHE A 244 -46.13 -20.03 -26.23
CA PHE A 244 -47.53 -20.16 -26.63
C PHE A 244 -47.63 -20.18 -28.16
N ASN A 245 -47.41 -21.36 -28.75
CA ASN A 245 -47.92 -21.63 -30.09
C ASN A 245 -49.44 -21.50 -30.01
N ALA A 246 -49.97 -20.38 -30.49
CA ALA A 246 -51.40 -20.15 -30.57
C ALA A 246 -52.05 -21.29 -31.37
N ILE A 247 -52.89 -22.09 -30.69
CA ILE A 247 -53.76 -23.06 -31.33
C ILE A 247 -54.77 -22.25 -32.19
N PRO A 248 -54.87 -22.49 -33.51
CA PRO A 248 -55.82 -21.79 -34.37
C PRO A 248 -57.26 -22.00 -33.86
N LEU A 249 -58.00 -20.90 -33.74
CA LEU A 249 -59.31 -20.82 -33.12
C LEU A 249 -60.47 -21.30 -34.00
N ASP A 250 -60.19 -22.21 -34.94
CA ASP A 250 -61.19 -22.75 -35.88
C ASP A 250 -61.61 -24.19 -35.56
N ASP A 251 -61.03 -24.86 -34.56
CA ASP A 251 -61.27 -26.30 -34.30
C ASP A 251 -61.65 -26.67 -32.85
N VAL A 252 -62.20 -25.74 -32.07
CA VAL A 252 -62.77 -26.06 -30.75
C VAL A 252 -64.27 -26.35 -30.86
N LYS A 253 -64.59 -27.52 -31.42
CA LYS A 253 -65.85 -28.20 -31.11
C LYS A 253 -65.54 -29.40 -30.22
N ASP A 254 -66.19 -29.42 -29.06
CA ASP A 254 -66.18 -30.48 -28.04
C ASP A 254 -64.90 -30.60 -27.18
N VAL A 255 -64.64 -29.61 -26.32
CA VAL A 255 -63.78 -29.78 -25.14
C VAL A 255 -64.66 -29.98 -23.90
N SER A 256 -64.68 -31.21 -23.38
CA SER A 256 -65.28 -31.56 -22.09
C SER A 256 -64.56 -30.83 -20.96
N TYR A 257 -65.34 -30.28 -20.01
CA TYR A 257 -64.85 -29.55 -18.83
C TYR A 257 -63.81 -30.35 -18.01
N SER A 258 -63.90 -31.68 -18.04
CA SER A 258 -62.96 -32.60 -17.38
C SER A 258 -61.53 -32.56 -17.93
N ASN A 259 -61.34 -32.17 -19.20
CA ASN A 259 -60.03 -32.16 -19.86
C ASN A 259 -59.28 -30.83 -19.66
N VAL A 260 -60.00 -29.79 -19.24
CA VAL A 260 -59.40 -28.48 -18.94
C VAL A 260 -58.76 -28.51 -17.55
N GLU A 261 -59.40 -29.18 -16.60
CA GLU A 261 -58.93 -29.27 -15.20
C GLU A 261 -57.61 -30.05 -15.09
N SER A 262 -57.46 -31.14 -15.87
CA SER A 262 -56.21 -31.91 -15.91
C SER A 262 -55.04 -31.17 -16.55
N LEU A 263 -55.29 -30.36 -17.59
CA LEU A 263 -54.27 -29.54 -18.25
C LEU A 263 -53.84 -28.36 -17.39
N VAL A 264 -54.76 -27.78 -16.60
CA VAL A 264 -54.46 -26.70 -15.65
C VAL A 264 -53.63 -27.23 -14.48
N GLU A 265 -53.95 -28.41 -13.95
CA GLU A 265 -53.15 -29.04 -12.88
C GLU A 265 -51.72 -29.37 -13.32
N ASP A 266 -51.52 -29.84 -14.55
CA ASP A 266 -50.20 -30.21 -15.08
C ASP A 266 -49.33 -28.95 -15.27
N HIS A 267 -49.90 -27.86 -15.81
CA HIS A 267 -49.20 -26.59 -15.99
C HIS A 267 -48.84 -25.92 -14.66
N ASP A 268 -49.72 -25.97 -13.66
CA ASP A 268 -49.44 -25.50 -12.30
C ASP A 268 -48.35 -26.32 -11.60
N SER A 269 -48.19 -27.60 -11.97
CA SER A 269 -47.15 -28.46 -11.44
C SER A 269 -45.78 -28.15 -12.04
N GLU A 270 -45.71 -27.90 -13.36
CA GLU A 270 -44.50 -27.46 -14.05
C GLU A 270 -44.07 -26.06 -13.63
N HIS A 271 -45.00 -25.12 -13.48
CA HIS A 271 -44.69 -23.79 -12.95
C HIS A 271 -44.14 -23.87 -11.53
N ARG A 272 -44.75 -24.69 -10.66
CA ARG A 272 -44.23 -24.93 -9.30
C ARG A 272 -42.85 -25.59 -9.33
N GLN A 273 -42.58 -26.53 -10.23
CA GLN A 273 -41.25 -27.12 -10.39
C GLN A 273 -40.22 -26.13 -10.94
N ALA A 274 -40.57 -25.29 -11.91
CA ALA A 274 -39.70 -24.25 -12.47
C ALA A 274 -39.37 -23.18 -11.42
N GLN A 275 -40.34 -22.82 -10.59
CA GLN A 275 -40.18 -21.85 -9.50
C GLN A 275 -39.42 -22.44 -8.31
N GLN A 276 -39.51 -23.76 -8.07
CA GLN A 276 -38.64 -24.49 -7.13
C GLN A 276 -37.22 -24.69 -7.67
N ARG A 277 -37.03 -24.72 -8.99
CA ARG A 277 -35.71 -24.80 -9.66
C ARG A 277 -35.05 -23.44 -9.82
N ALA A 278 -35.75 -22.35 -9.51
CA ALA A 278 -35.19 -21.00 -9.54
C ALA A 278 -34.13 -20.85 -8.43
N GLU A 279 -32.86 -20.72 -8.83
CA GLU A 279 -31.77 -20.47 -7.88
C GLU A 279 -32.05 -19.19 -7.07
N PRO A 280 -31.75 -19.16 -5.76
CA PRO A 280 -31.92 -17.97 -4.95
C PRO A 280 -31.15 -16.79 -5.57
N VAL A 281 -31.87 -15.69 -5.84
CA VAL A 281 -31.30 -14.46 -6.39
C VAL A 281 -30.55 -13.75 -5.27
N TYR A 282 -29.23 -13.79 -5.33
CA TYR A 282 -28.37 -13.02 -4.44
C TYR A 282 -28.12 -11.65 -5.08
N GLU A 283 -28.79 -10.61 -4.56
CA GLU A 283 -28.75 -9.22 -5.04
C GLU A 283 -27.31 -8.63 -5.10
N ASP A 284 -26.39 -9.23 -4.35
CA ASP A 284 -25.03 -8.74 -4.15
C ASP A 284 -23.94 -9.69 -4.71
N ASP A 285 -24.31 -10.65 -5.55
CA ASP A 285 -23.40 -11.70 -6.05
C ASP A 285 -22.76 -11.33 -7.41
N TYR A 286 -21.79 -10.40 -7.40
CA TYR A 286 -20.96 -10.06 -8.57
C TYR A 286 -19.55 -10.67 -8.47
N TYR A 287 -18.92 -10.93 -9.63
CA TYR A 287 -17.85 -11.93 -9.76
C TYR A 287 -16.56 -11.67 -8.94
N TRP A 288 -16.21 -10.41 -8.68
CA TRP A 288 -14.98 -10.04 -7.95
C TRP A 288 -15.23 -9.53 -6.53
N ARG A 289 -16.48 -9.56 -6.02
CA ARG A 289 -16.85 -8.94 -4.74
C ARG A 289 -15.98 -9.40 -3.57
N ASN A 290 -15.98 -10.70 -3.31
CA ASN A 290 -15.31 -11.27 -2.14
C ASN A 290 -13.80 -11.07 -2.21
N ALA A 291 -13.21 -11.34 -3.38
CA ALA A 291 -11.80 -11.06 -3.62
C ALA A 291 -11.45 -9.59 -3.34
N ALA A 292 -12.23 -8.65 -3.90
CA ALA A 292 -12.01 -7.23 -3.73
C ALA A 292 -12.10 -6.79 -2.26
N LEU A 293 -13.12 -7.25 -1.53
CA LEU A 293 -13.29 -6.95 -0.10
C LEU A 293 -12.17 -7.56 0.75
N SER A 294 -11.82 -8.83 0.53
CA SER A 294 -10.73 -9.48 1.27
C SER A 294 -9.38 -8.83 1.00
N GLN A 295 -9.08 -8.45 -0.24
CA GLN A 295 -7.87 -7.71 -0.58
C GLN A 295 -7.85 -6.32 0.05
N TYR A 296 -8.98 -5.61 0.03
CA TYR A 296 -9.09 -4.29 0.66
C TYR A 296 -8.77 -4.33 2.16
N PHE A 297 -9.38 -5.25 2.90
CA PHE A 297 -9.10 -5.40 4.34
C PHE A 297 -7.66 -5.84 4.62
N ALA A 298 -7.12 -6.77 3.83
CA ALA A 298 -5.72 -7.18 3.94
C ALA A 298 -4.75 -6.01 3.69
N GLU A 299 -5.04 -5.17 2.71
CA GLU A 299 -4.23 -4.00 2.38
C GLU A 299 -4.32 -2.91 3.46
N LEU A 300 -5.49 -2.69 4.08
CA LEU A 300 -5.58 -1.79 5.24
C LEU A 300 -4.65 -2.22 6.38
N ALA A 301 -4.55 -3.53 6.64
CA ALA A 301 -3.65 -4.08 7.66
C ALA A 301 -2.16 -3.94 7.26
N LEU A 302 -1.82 -4.20 5.99
CA LEU A 302 -0.45 -4.02 5.48
C LEU A 302 -0.02 -2.55 5.44
N GLN A 303 -0.94 -1.64 5.16
CA GLN A 303 -0.70 -0.20 5.23
C GLN A 303 -0.47 0.25 6.68
N ALA A 304 -1.09 -0.41 7.66
CA ALA A 304 -0.85 -0.11 9.07
C ALA A 304 0.61 -0.42 9.46
N ILE A 305 1.17 -1.51 8.92
CA ILE A 305 2.59 -1.85 9.08
C ILE A 305 3.48 -0.81 8.36
N THR A 306 3.09 -0.40 7.15
CA THR A 306 3.81 0.59 6.34
C THR A 306 3.91 1.95 7.03
N LEU A 307 2.90 2.32 7.82
CA LEU A 307 2.85 3.56 8.59
C LEU A 307 4.11 3.78 9.43
N TYR A 308 4.67 2.73 10.03
CA TYR A 308 5.90 2.81 10.82
C TYR A 308 7.08 3.35 9.99
N TYR A 309 7.34 2.77 8.81
CA TYR A 309 8.49 3.14 7.98
C TYR A 309 8.33 4.52 7.34
N MET A 310 7.11 4.85 6.90
CA MET A 310 6.81 6.19 6.35
C MET A 310 6.95 7.25 7.44
N SER A 311 6.41 7.01 8.64
CA SER A 311 6.54 7.92 9.79
C SER A 311 8.00 8.10 10.22
N LYS A 312 8.76 7.00 10.31
CA LYS A 312 10.19 7.03 10.65
C LYS A 312 10.97 7.88 9.64
N THR A 313 10.67 7.74 8.36
CA THR A 313 11.28 8.52 7.27
C THR A 313 10.96 10.01 7.41
N VAL A 314 9.71 10.36 7.67
CA VAL A 314 9.28 11.76 7.81
C VAL A 314 9.88 12.42 9.05
N VAL A 315 9.84 11.74 10.20
CA VAL A 315 10.44 12.24 11.45
C VAL A 315 11.95 12.40 11.31
N PHE A 316 12.62 11.45 10.64
CA PHE A 316 14.05 11.53 10.36
C PHE A 316 14.43 12.78 9.56
N ALA A 317 13.70 13.05 8.48
CA ALA A 317 13.91 14.20 7.62
C ALA A 317 13.56 15.53 8.32
N TYR A 318 12.45 15.55 9.07
CA TYR A 318 12.00 16.72 9.82
C TYR A 318 13.03 17.15 10.88
N LYS A 319 13.50 16.21 11.71
CA LYS A 319 14.51 16.49 12.75
C LYS A 319 15.84 17.02 12.19
N ARG A 320 16.13 16.73 10.92
CA ARG A 320 17.37 17.15 10.25
C ARG A 320 17.21 18.42 9.40
N GLY A 321 16.00 18.96 9.26
CA GLY A 321 15.72 20.14 8.43
C GLY A 321 15.71 19.83 6.92
N TYR A 322 15.56 18.56 6.53
CA TYR A 322 15.69 18.14 5.13
C TYR A 322 14.51 18.51 4.22
N TYR A 323 13.45 19.11 4.79
CA TYR A 323 12.36 19.71 4.02
C TYR A 323 12.61 21.18 3.67
N ASP A 324 13.61 21.82 4.28
CA ASP A 324 13.90 23.22 4.03
C ASP A 324 14.58 23.38 2.66
N PRO A 325 14.25 24.42 1.88
CA PRO A 325 14.90 24.67 0.60
C PRO A 325 16.43 24.73 0.74
N GLY A 326 17.15 24.05 -0.16
CA GLY A 326 18.62 24.04 -0.14
C GLY A 326 19.29 23.12 0.90
N SER A 327 18.53 22.50 1.81
CA SER A 327 19.07 21.63 2.88
C SER A 327 19.74 20.34 2.39
N LEU A 328 19.42 19.90 1.18
CA LEU A 328 19.96 18.68 0.55
C LEU A 328 20.67 19.05 -0.78
N PRO A 329 21.86 19.65 -0.73
CA PRO A 329 22.65 19.96 -1.93
C PRO A 329 23.35 18.69 -2.47
N GLY A 330 23.72 18.73 -3.75
CA GLY A 330 24.49 17.67 -4.39
C GLY A 330 23.66 16.53 -5.02
N PRO A 331 24.35 15.52 -5.59
CA PRO A 331 23.74 14.52 -6.48
C PRO A 331 22.72 13.60 -5.78
N MET A 332 22.98 13.24 -4.51
CA MET A 332 22.07 12.40 -3.71
C MET A 332 20.87 13.18 -3.15
N GLY A 333 20.96 14.52 -3.09
CA GLY A 333 19.93 15.36 -2.50
C GLY A 333 18.59 15.26 -3.22
N HIS A 334 18.59 15.11 -4.55
CA HIS A 334 17.37 14.91 -5.33
C HIS A 334 16.65 13.60 -4.97
N SER A 335 17.38 12.49 -4.90
CA SER A 335 16.83 11.18 -4.53
C SER A 335 16.27 11.17 -3.11
N ALA A 336 16.98 11.80 -2.16
CA ALA A 336 16.51 11.95 -0.79
C ALA A 336 15.22 12.78 -0.70
N ARG A 337 15.11 13.88 -1.45
CA ARG A 337 13.87 14.68 -1.53
C ARG A 337 12.70 13.86 -2.04
N ILE A 338 12.90 13.06 -3.09
CA ILE A 338 11.84 12.18 -3.62
C ILE A 338 11.40 11.18 -2.55
N MET A 339 12.34 10.54 -1.83
CA MET A 339 12.02 9.59 -0.77
C MET A 339 11.21 10.24 0.37
N TYR A 340 11.68 11.38 0.89
CA TYR A 340 11.01 12.09 1.98
C TYR A 340 9.65 12.66 1.57
N ALA A 341 9.57 13.25 0.37
CA ALA A 341 8.31 13.77 -0.17
C ALA A 341 7.30 12.64 -0.40
N GLY A 342 7.73 11.50 -0.94
CA GLY A 342 6.89 10.31 -1.10
C GLY A 342 6.34 9.82 0.24
N ALA A 343 7.18 9.71 1.26
CA ALA A 343 6.76 9.30 2.60
C ALA A 343 5.77 10.30 3.23
N LEU A 344 6.03 11.61 3.12
CA LEU A 344 5.14 12.64 3.66
C LEU A 344 3.79 12.65 2.93
N PHE A 345 3.82 12.57 1.60
CA PHE A 345 2.62 12.52 0.78
C PHE A 345 1.78 11.28 1.11
N TRP A 346 2.44 10.12 1.29
CA TRP A 346 1.80 8.89 1.70
C TRP A 346 1.10 9.04 3.06
N LEU A 347 1.75 9.62 4.08
CA LEU A 347 1.13 9.83 5.39
C LEU A 347 -0.11 10.73 5.32
N CYS A 348 -0.03 11.81 4.56
CA CYS A 348 -1.16 12.72 4.37
C CYS A 348 -2.33 12.00 3.70
N ALA A 349 -2.09 11.28 2.60
CA ALA A 349 -3.13 10.54 1.89
C ALA A 349 -3.71 9.41 2.77
N GLN A 350 -2.87 8.70 3.51
CA GLN A 350 -3.27 7.57 4.36
C GLN A 350 -4.16 7.99 5.52
N LEU A 351 -3.94 9.18 6.10
CA LEU A 351 -4.83 9.72 7.14
C LEU A 351 -6.27 9.81 6.62
N PHE A 352 -6.47 10.35 5.40
CA PHE A 352 -7.79 10.46 4.80
C PHE A 352 -8.38 9.10 4.42
N VAL A 353 -7.56 8.14 3.97
CA VAL A 353 -8.00 6.75 3.73
C VAL A 353 -8.54 6.14 5.02
N TYR A 354 -7.84 6.25 6.14
CA TYR A 354 -8.32 5.70 7.42
C TYR A 354 -9.56 6.41 7.96
N LEU A 355 -9.66 7.73 7.82
CA LEU A 355 -10.85 8.48 8.23
C LEU A 355 -12.08 8.12 7.38
N SER A 356 -11.89 7.85 6.08
CA SER A 356 -12.97 7.49 5.17
C SER A 356 -13.29 5.99 5.13
N ALA A 357 -12.39 5.13 5.63
CA ALA A 357 -12.54 3.67 5.57
C ALA A 357 -13.85 3.15 6.20
N PRO A 358 -14.33 3.63 7.37
CA PRO A 358 -15.60 3.16 7.94
C PRO A 358 -16.80 3.49 7.03
N THR A 359 -16.84 4.72 6.50
CA THR A 359 -17.88 5.15 5.56
C THR A 359 -17.82 4.36 4.26
N PHE A 360 -16.61 4.09 3.75
CA PHE A 360 -16.39 3.31 2.54
C PHE A 360 -16.83 1.86 2.73
N VAL A 361 -16.47 1.22 3.84
CA VAL A 361 -16.95 -0.13 4.19
C VAL A 361 -18.46 -0.14 4.33
N PHE A 362 -19.05 0.86 5.00
CA PHE A 362 -20.50 0.98 5.11
C PHE A 362 -21.16 1.10 3.72
N ILE A 363 -20.61 1.87 2.79
CA ILE A 363 -21.11 1.97 1.41
C ILE A 363 -20.96 0.65 0.64
N LEU A 364 -19.86 -0.07 0.83
CA LEU A 364 -19.62 -1.35 0.16
C LEU A 364 -20.51 -2.48 0.70
N VAL A 365 -20.87 -2.42 1.98
CA VAL A 365 -21.66 -3.45 2.67
C VAL A 365 -23.15 -3.12 2.70
N LYS A 366 -23.56 -1.84 2.71
CA LYS A 366 -24.96 -1.46 2.78
C LYS A 366 -25.65 -1.57 1.42
N GLU A 367 -26.69 -2.40 1.41
CA GLU A 367 -27.71 -2.53 0.39
C GLU A 367 -28.71 -1.35 0.53
N GLY A 368 -28.79 -0.48 -0.49
CA GLY A 368 -29.90 0.48 -0.67
C GLY A 368 -29.96 1.73 0.24
N GLY A 369 -30.27 2.89 -0.36
CA GLY A 369 -30.97 3.98 0.34
C GLY A 369 -30.14 5.10 1.01
N GLY A 370 -29.01 5.51 0.45
CA GLY A 370 -28.31 6.75 0.86
C GLY A 370 -28.31 7.79 -0.26
N THR A 371 -28.48 9.08 0.06
CA THR A 371 -28.52 10.20 -0.90
C THR A 371 -27.43 10.06 -1.95
N MET A 372 -27.87 9.85 -3.20
CA MET A 372 -27.08 9.35 -4.31
C MET A 372 -25.81 10.18 -4.61
N MET A 373 -25.81 11.47 -4.27
CA MET A 373 -24.70 12.39 -4.54
C MET A 373 -23.56 12.28 -3.51
N VAL A 374 -23.88 12.20 -2.21
CA VAL A 374 -22.85 12.14 -1.14
C VAL A 374 -22.08 10.82 -1.20
N SER A 375 -22.76 9.70 -1.43
CA SER A 375 -22.12 8.39 -1.57
C SER A 375 -21.21 8.31 -2.80
N LYS A 376 -21.63 8.86 -3.95
CA LYS A 376 -20.81 8.89 -5.18
C LYS A 376 -19.58 9.78 -5.02
N LEU A 377 -19.72 10.95 -4.40
CA LEU A 377 -18.59 11.84 -4.13
C LEU A 377 -17.58 11.20 -3.18
N MET A 378 -18.03 10.57 -2.09
CA MET A 378 -17.16 9.88 -1.15
C MET A 378 -16.43 8.68 -1.78
N GLN A 379 -17.11 7.91 -2.64
CA GLN A 379 -16.47 6.83 -3.40
C GLN A 379 -15.40 7.37 -4.37
N MET A 380 -15.68 8.48 -5.06
CA MET A 380 -14.72 9.11 -5.97
C MET A 380 -13.50 9.63 -5.21
N LEU A 381 -13.71 10.35 -4.10
CA LEU A 381 -12.64 10.84 -3.23
C LEU A 381 -11.82 9.70 -2.64
N GLY A 382 -12.47 8.65 -2.13
CA GLY A 382 -11.79 7.44 -1.64
C GLY A 382 -10.94 6.77 -2.71
N SER A 383 -11.45 6.65 -3.93
CA SER A 383 -10.72 6.07 -5.07
C SER A 383 -9.49 6.92 -5.44
N VAL A 384 -9.63 8.25 -5.46
CA VAL A 384 -8.52 9.18 -5.70
C VAL A 384 -7.46 9.03 -4.61
N LEU A 385 -7.86 9.00 -3.33
CA LEU A 385 -6.96 8.86 -2.19
C LEU A 385 -6.19 7.53 -2.21
N VAL A 386 -6.85 6.45 -2.61
CA VAL A 386 -6.22 5.14 -2.80
C VAL A 386 -5.12 5.20 -3.88
N VAL A 387 -5.44 5.78 -5.04
CA VAL A 387 -4.49 5.88 -6.15
C VAL A 387 -3.33 6.82 -5.79
N THR A 388 -3.60 7.92 -5.09
CA THR A 388 -2.55 8.84 -4.64
C THR A 388 -1.64 8.20 -3.59
N SER A 389 -2.17 7.45 -2.62
CA SER A 389 -1.35 6.66 -1.69
C SER A 389 -0.48 5.64 -2.42
N TRP A 390 -1.01 4.96 -3.43
CA TRP A 390 -0.24 4.02 -4.27
C TRP A 390 0.91 4.72 -5.02
N LEU A 391 0.65 5.89 -5.62
CA LEU A 391 1.69 6.71 -6.27
C LEU A 391 2.73 7.21 -5.26
N ALA A 392 2.31 7.56 -4.05
CA ALA A 392 3.21 8.00 -2.99
C ALA A 392 4.17 6.88 -2.55
N SER A 393 3.70 5.62 -2.47
CA SER A 393 4.55 4.45 -2.25
C SER A 393 5.60 4.28 -3.35
N TRP A 394 5.22 4.51 -4.63
CA TRP A 394 6.16 4.50 -5.74
C TRP A 394 7.22 5.60 -5.62
N LEU A 395 6.82 6.83 -5.29
CA LEU A 395 7.77 7.92 -5.06
C LEU A 395 8.74 7.57 -3.94
N PHE A 396 8.24 7.09 -2.81
CA PHE A 396 9.08 6.65 -1.70
C PHE A 396 10.11 5.62 -2.13
N TRP A 397 9.68 4.54 -2.80
CA TRP A 397 10.58 3.47 -3.24
C TRP A 397 11.56 3.91 -4.34
N ALA A 398 11.12 4.71 -5.31
CA ALA A 398 12.00 5.24 -6.35
C ALA A 398 13.08 6.15 -5.76
N GLY A 399 12.70 7.02 -4.81
CA GLY A 399 13.64 7.85 -4.06
C GLY A 399 14.60 7.00 -3.22
N PHE A 400 14.09 6.02 -2.49
CA PHE A 400 14.88 5.11 -1.67
C PHE A 400 15.92 4.34 -2.47
N VAL A 401 15.52 3.64 -3.55
CA VAL A 401 16.44 2.82 -4.36
C VAL A 401 17.53 3.70 -5.00
N ARG A 402 17.16 4.88 -5.50
CA ARG A 402 18.13 5.85 -6.06
C ARG A 402 19.08 6.42 -5.01
N LEU A 403 18.59 6.66 -3.80
CA LEU A 403 19.37 7.21 -2.71
C LEU A 403 20.33 6.15 -2.14
N ALA A 404 19.82 4.94 -1.91
CA ALA A 404 20.57 3.86 -1.30
C ALA A 404 21.71 3.37 -2.20
N GLY A 405 21.49 3.33 -3.53
CA GLY A 405 22.49 2.81 -4.48
C GLY A 405 22.96 1.42 -4.05
N ASP A 406 24.28 1.23 -3.95
CA ASP A 406 24.89 -0.04 -3.59
C ASP A 406 24.60 -0.50 -2.14
N LEU A 407 24.06 0.37 -1.29
CA LEU A 407 23.57 -0.02 0.05
C LEU A 407 22.29 -0.86 -0.03
N TYR A 408 21.62 -0.87 -1.18
CA TYR A 408 20.47 -1.72 -1.47
C TYR A 408 20.68 -2.45 -2.80
N CYS A 409 21.32 -3.61 -2.70
CA CYS A 409 21.71 -4.50 -3.77
C CYS A 409 20.94 -5.83 -3.63
N PRO A 410 19.68 -5.93 -4.09
CA PRO A 410 18.89 -7.14 -3.92
C PRO A 410 19.41 -8.29 -4.80
N PRO A 411 19.77 -9.47 -4.23
CA PRO A 411 20.16 -10.64 -5.01
C PRO A 411 18.94 -11.34 -5.62
N LYS A 412 19.13 -12.09 -6.71
CA LYS A 412 18.07 -12.97 -7.26
C LYS A 412 16.74 -12.23 -7.48
N LEU A 413 16.81 -11.05 -8.08
CA LEU A 413 15.70 -10.10 -8.16
C LEU A 413 14.46 -10.69 -8.86
N VAL A 414 14.67 -11.55 -9.87
CA VAL A 414 13.59 -12.22 -10.61
C VAL A 414 12.87 -13.23 -9.70
N GLU A 415 13.62 -14.01 -8.92
CA GLU A 415 13.10 -14.99 -7.98
C GLU A 415 12.30 -14.32 -6.85
N GLN A 416 12.75 -13.15 -6.37
CA GLN A 416 11.97 -12.34 -5.44
C GLN A 416 10.61 -11.94 -6.03
N GLY A 417 10.60 -11.56 -7.31
CA GLY A 417 9.40 -11.23 -8.06
C GLY A 417 8.46 -12.40 -8.28
N ALA A 418 9.01 -13.58 -8.55
CA ALA A 418 8.26 -14.81 -8.70
C ALA A 418 7.58 -15.21 -7.39
N ILE A 419 8.29 -15.17 -6.27
CA ILE A 419 7.73 -15.43 -4.93
C ILE A 419 6.56 -14.48 -4.66
N TRP A 420 6.76 -13.18 -4.89
CA TRP A 420 5.72 -12.18 -4.66
C TRP A 420 4.48 -12.40 -5.54
N SER A 421 4.67 -12.68 -6.84
CA SER A 421 3.57 -12.93 -7.78
C SER A 421 2.79 -14.20 -7.41
N ALA A 422 3.50 -15.27 -7.05
CA ALA A 422 2.90 -16.54 -6.65
C ALA A 422 2.06 -16.40 -5.38
N PHE A 423 2.62 -15.82 -4.32
CA PHE A 423 1.91 -15.63 -3.05
C PHE A 423 0.76 -14.62 -3.18
N SER A 424 0.90 -13.58 -4.02
CA SER A 424 -0.21 -12.68 -4.34
C SER A 424 -1.36 -13.41 -5.03
N SER A 425 -1.04 -14.33 -5.95
CA SER A 425 -2.04 -15.16 -6.63
C SER A 425 -2.74 -16.12 -5.67
N LEU A 426 -1.98 -16.81 -4.80
CA LEU A 426 -2.54 -17.67 -3.77
C LEU A 426 -3.43 -16.90 -2.79
N GLY A 427 -2.99 -15.71 -2.36
CA GLY A 427 -3.79 -14.82 -1.53
C GLY A 427 -5.05 -14.33 -2.23
N MET A 428 -5.01 -14.09 -3.54
CA MET A 428 -6.19 -13.73 -4.32
C MET A 428 -7.21 -14.86 -4.38
N ILE A 429 -6.77 -16.09 -4.70
CA ILE A 429 -7.62 -17.29 -4.73
C ILE A 429 -8.26 -17.50 -3.36
N ALA A 430 -7.45 -17.46 -2.30
CA ALA A 430 -7.94 -17.62 -0.94
C ALA A 430 -8.93 -16.50 -0.56
N GLY A 431 -8.67 -15.26 -1.02
CA GLY A 431 -9.52 -14.10 -0.78
C GLY A 431 -10.89 -14.15 -1.48
N VAL A 432 -11.09 -14.97 -2.51
CA VAL A 432 -12.44 -15.24 -3.05
C VAL A 432 -13.33 -15.88 -1.98
N GLY A 433 -12.72 -16.64 -1.06
CA GLY A 433 -13.37 -17.27 0.07
C GLY A 433 -14.16 -18.53 -0.27
N ILE A 434 -14.50 -19.25 0.80
CA ILE A 434 -15.31 -20.49 0.78
C ILE A 434 -16.77 -20.15 0.48
#